data_AF-A0A0E4HA88-F1
#
_entry.id   AF-A0A0E4HA88-F1
#
_cell.length_a   1.000
_cell.length_b   1.000
_cell.length_c   1.000
_cell.angle_alpha   90.00
_cell.angle_beta   90.00
_cell.angle_gamma   90.00
#
_symmetry.space_group_name_H-M   'P 1'
#
loop_
_entity.id
_entity.type
_entity.pdbx_description
1 polymer ?
#
loop_
_entity_poly.entity_id
_entity_poly.type
_entity_poly.pdbx_seq_one_letter_code
_entity_poly.pdbx_strand_id
1 'polypeptide(L)'
;MNYSLEQLQQASRLFFDLLRRKVISLDDPAAAECLQDNGAYDALQYMAKEGGCRIMNSGHRLHLLVNPLGSGFASNFTQLRNKYSRIERKTHLHIINIIILVFLAEMDQDEHHFKPGQDSMSYIQISDQVSSLFQAWMEMDSEGGFSRQWRLDIQAMHKVWTSLYMQTKSQEEADSLSRGAGSRIGLIHEGMKLLEEEHLVFISENEKRIFPREELYERMRYLYHDVDRYKELKALIGRTLTEKEGEAHAAH
;
A
#
# COMPACT_ATOMS: atom_id res chain seq x y z
N MET A 1 9.15 23.17 -26.26
CA MET A 1 10.38 22.35 -26.18
C MET A 1 10.51 21.59 -27.49
N ASN A 2 11.71 21.55 -28.08
CA ASN A 2 11.96 20.80 -29.30
C ASN A 2 12.84 19.60 -28.93
N TYR A 3 12.28 18.39 -29.06
CA TYR A 3 13.00 17.14 -28.84
C TYR A 3 13.40 16.54 -30.19
N SER A 4 14.55 15.88 -30.26
CA SER A 4 14.92 15.09 -31.44
C SER A 4 14.03 13.85 -31.56
N LEU A 5 13.95 13.27 -32.76
CA LEU A 5 13.20 12.02 -32.96
C LEU A 5 13.78 10.88 -32.11
N GLU A 6 15.10 10.83 -31.96
CA GLU A 6 15.82 9.84 -31.15
C GLU A 6 15.46 9.97 -29.66
N GLN A 7 15.47 11.18 -29.12
CA GLN A 7 15.06 11.47 -27.73
C GLN A 7 13.62 11.03 -27.46
N LEU A 8 12.71 11.32 -28.40
CA LEU A 8 11.31 10.89 -28.29
C LEU A 8 11.16 9.37 -28.35
N GLN A 9 11.95 8.69 -29.18
CA GLN A 9 11.93 7.23 -29.29
C GLN A 9 12.44 6.56 -28.01
N GLN A 10 13.57 7.03 -27.46
CA GLN A 10 14.12 6.55 -26.19
C GLN A 10 13.12 6.75 -25.04
N ALA A 11 12.59 7.98 -24.90
CA ALA A 11 11.60 8.31 -23.88
C ALA A 11 10.33 7.45 -23.99
N SER A 12 9.79 7.31 -25.21
CA SER A 12 8.60 6.50 -25.49
C SER A 12 8.82 5.04 -25.11
N ARG A 13 9.94 4.44 -25.54
CA ARG A 13 10.28 3.06 -25.22
C ARG A 13 10.31 2.83 -23.71
N LEU A 14 11.04 3.68 -22.99
CA LEU A 14 11.16 3.55 -21.54
C LEU A 14 9.84 3.80 -20.82
N PHE A 15 9.01 4.74 -21.30
CA PHE A 15 7.68 4.99 -20.76
C PHE A 15 6.76 3.76 -20.86
N PHE A 16 6.72 3.10 -22.03
CA PHE A 16 5.91 1.90 -22.20
C PHE A 16 6.46 0.70 -21.43
N ASP A 17 7.78 0.60 -21.27
CA ASP A 17 8.38 -0.42 -20.42
C ASP A 17 8.02 -0.18 -18.94
N LEU A 18 8.04 1.08 -18.49
CA LEU A 18 7.58 1.49 -17.16
C LEU A 18 6.08 1.24 -16.94
N LEU A 19 5.23 1.43 -17.96
CA LEU A 19 3.81 1.09 -17.85
C LEU A 19 3.58 -0.39 -17.58
N ARG A 20 4.41 -1.27 -18.18
CA ARG A 20 4.33 -2.73 -18.01
C ARG A 20 4.97 -3.20 -16.72
N ARG A 21 6.18 -2.71 -16.41
CA ARG A 21 7.02 -3.20 -15.30
C ARG A 21 6.83 -2.41 -13.99
N LYS A 22 6.24 -1.21 -14.05
CA LYS A 22 6.05 -0.23 -12.95
C LYS A 22 7.33 0.34 -12.34
N VAL A 23 8.38 -0.48 -12.26
CA VAL A 23 9.67 -0.18 -11.69
C VAL A 23 10.77 -0.78 -12.57
N ILE A 24 11.80 -0.01 -12.85
CA ILE A 24 12.95 -0.41 -13.68
C ILE A 24 14.25 0.01 -12.97
N SER A 25 15.22 -0.90 -12.85
CA SER A 25 16.56 -0.58 -12.32
C SER A 25 17.28 0.41 -13.24
N LEU A 26 18.07 1.31 -12.66
CA LEU A 26 18.95 2.20 -13.44
C LEU A 26 20.08 1.44 -14.14
N ASP A 27 20.37 0.19 -13.74
CA ASP A 27 21.29 -0.70 -14.47
C ASP A 27 20.68 -1.25 -15.76
N ASP A 28 19.36 -1.08 -15.98
CA ASP A 28 18.72 -1.43 -17.23
C ASP A 28 19.25 -0.52 -18.35
N PRO A 29 19.77 -1.08 -19.47
CA PRO A 29 20.36 -0.27 -20.54
C PRO A 29 19.43 0.83 -21.07
N ALA A 30 18.12 0.57 -21.15
CA ALA A 30 17.17 1.55 -21.65
C ALA A 30 16.95 2.70 -20.66
N ALA A 31 17.01 2.41 -19.35
CA ALA A 31 16.99 3.45 -18.33
C ALA A 31 18.28 4.27 -18.36
N ALA A 32 19.45 3.62 -18.32
CA ALA A 32 20.75 4.27 -18.33
C ALA A 32 20.93 5.22 -19.53
N GLU A 33 20.58 4.76 -20.74
CA GLU A 33 20.65 5.57 -21.97
C GLU A 33 19.75 6.80 -21.88
N CYS A 34 18.50 6.64 -21.42
CA CYS A 34 17.56 7.74 -21.30
C CYS A 34 17.97 8.77 -20.24
N LEU A 35 18.56 8.35 -19.12
CA LEU A 35 19.04 9.28 -18.08
C LEU A 35 20.31 10.04 -18.49
N GLN A 36 21.12 9.51 -19.42
CA GLN A 36 22.34 10.19 -19.90
C GLN A 36 22.03 11.34 -20.86
N ASP A 37 20.90 11.30 -21.57
CA ASP A 37 20.42 12.40 -22.42
C ASP A 37 19.32 13.19 -21.69
N ASN A 38 19.65 14.39 -21.22
CA ASN A 38 18.71 15.29 -20.56
C ASN A 38 17.44 15.54 -21.39
N GLY A 39 17.54 15.63 -22.73
CA GLY A 39 16.38 15.84 -23.59
C GLY A 39 15.49 14.60 -23.68
N ALA A 40 16.06 13.39 -23.63
CA ALA A 40 15.29 12.15 -23.56
C ALA A 40 14.60 12.01 -22.19
N TYR A 41 15.30 12.32 -21.09
CA TYR A 41 14.72 12.28 -19.75
C TYR A 41 13.61 13.34 -19.55
N ASP A 42 13.79 14.55 -20.07
CA ASP A 42 12.75 15.59 -20.07
C ASP A 42 11.53 15.17 -20.90
N ALA A 43 11.75 14.55 -22.06
CA ALA A 43 10.67 14.00 -22.89
C ALA A 43 9.92 12.87 -22.17
N LEU A 44 10.61 12.01 -21.43
CA LEU A 44 10.01 10.95 -20.60
C LEU A 44 9.11 11.54 -19.50
N GLN A 45 9.61 12.53 -18.76
CA GLN A 45 8.84 13.22 -17.72
C GLN A 45 7.61 13.92 -18.31
N TYR A 46 7.77 14.60 -19.45
CA TYR A 46 6.67 15.24 -20.16
C TYR A 46 5.60 14.23 -20.57
N MET A 47 6.00 13.12 -21.20
CA MET A 47 5.08 12.07 -21.62
C MET A 47 4.31 11.47 -20.44
N ALA A 48 5.01 11.18 -19.34
CA ALA A 48 4.38 10.69 -18.12
C ALA A 48 3.35 11.69 -17.60
N LYS A 49 3.70 12.98 -17.54
CA LYS A 49 2.80 14.05 -17.09
C LYS A 49 1.53 14.15 -17.93
N GLU A 50 1.65 14.10 -19.26
CA GLU A 50 0.49 14.13 -20.17
C GLU A 50 -0.42 12.90 -20.01
N GLY A 51 0.14 11.75 -19.63
CA GLY A 51 -0.63 10.57 -19.24
C GLY A 51 -1.26 10.62 -17.84
N GLY A 52 -1.05 11.72 -17.09
CA GLY A 52 -1.42 11.85 -15.70
C GLY A 52 -0.62 10.92 -14.78
N CYS A 53 0.65 10.70 -15.09
CA CYS A 53 1.61 9.98 -14.27
C CYS A 53 2.77 10.91 -13.87
N ARG A 54 3.67 10.41 -13.04
CA ARG A 54 4.97 11.04 -12.76
C ARG A 54 6.06 9.97 -12.69
N ILE A 55 7.27 10.38 -13.05
CA ILE A 55 8.46 9.56 -12.91
C ILE A 55 9.10 9.91 -11.58
N MET A 56 9.36 8.89 -10.78
CA MET A 56 10.17 9.00 -9.57
C MET A 56 11.50 8.29 -9.82
N ASN A 57 12.60 9.00 -9.61
CA ASN A 57 13.94 8.42 -9.62
C ASN A 57 14.41 8.29 -8.17
N SER A 58 14.59 7.07 -7.70
CA SER A 58 15.06 6.78 -6.33
C SER A 58 16.58 6.84 -6.17
N GLY A 59 17.33 7.05 -7.26
CA GLY A 59 18.78 6.91 -7.34
C GLY A 59 19.25 5.50 -7.69
N HIS A 60 18.36 4.50 -7.61
CA HIS A 60 18.61 3.10 -8.00
C HIS A 60 17.59 2.57 -8.99
N ARG A 61 16.36 3.10 -8.97
CA ARG A 61 15.25 2.68 -9.82
C ARG A 61 14.47 3.88 -10.35
N LEU A 62 13.88 3.73 -11.54
CA LEU A 62 12.78 4.55 -12.00
C LEU A 62 11.45 3.88 -11.66
N HIS A 63 10.51 4.66 -11.14
CA HIS A 63 9.15 4.23 -10.87
C HIS A 63 8.19 5.09 -11.66
N LEU A 64 7.16 4.45 -12.20
CA LEU A 64 5.99 5.14 -12.72
C LEU A 64 4.94 5.22 -11.62
N LEU A 65 4.57 6.44 -11.26
CA LEU A 65 3.54 6.71 -10.26
C LEU A 65 2.33 7.31 -10.95
N VAL A 66 1.15 6.73 -10.69
CA VAL A 66 -0.12 7.20 -11.24
C VAL A 66 -0.66 8.33 -10.36
N ASN A 67 -1.08 9.44 -10.97
CA ASN A 67 -1.72 10.51 -10.21
C ASN A 67 -3.17 10.11 -9.87
N PRO A 68 -3.66 10.43 -8.67
CA PRO A 68 -5.03 10.07 -8.25
C PRO A 68 -6.11 10.80 -9.07
N LEU A 69 -5.78 11.96 -9.63
CA LEU A 69 -6.66 12.78 -10.46
C LEU A 69 -5.99 13.05 -11.81
N GLY A 70 -6.80 13.12 -12.87
CA GLY A 70 -6.33 13.45 -14.22
C GLY A 70 -5.50 12.37 -14.90
N SER A 71 -5.44 11.15 -14.35
CA SER A 71 -4.77 10.01 -14.97
C SER A 71 -5.73 9.09 -15.70
N GLY A 72 -5.37 8.69 -16.92
CA GLY A 72 -6.04 7.60 -17.64
C GLY A 72 -5.77 6.22 -17.04
N PHE A 73 -4.78 6.10 -16.13
CA PHE A 73 -4.36 4.85 -15.51
C PHE A 73 -4.86 4.70 -14.06
N ALA A 74 -5.51 5.72 -13.51
CA ALA A 74 -6.09 5.63 -12.17
C ALA A 74 -7.32 4.71 -12.19
N SER A 75 -7.31 3.71 -11.30
CA SER A 75 -8.43 2.78 -11.15
C SER A 75 -9.54 3.42 -10.31
N ASN A 76 -10.76 3.48 -10.84
CA ASN A 76 -11.93 3.88 -10.06
C ASN A 76 -12.51 2.69 -9.26
N PHE A 77 -13.40 2.98 -8.31
CA PHE A 77 -14.02 1.95 -7.46
C PHE A 77 -14.71 0.83 -8.26
N THR A 78 -15.38 1.15 -9.37
CA THR A 78 -16.05 0.15 -10.21
C THR A 78 -15.06 -0.81 -10.84
N GLN A 79 -13.95 -0.28 -11.39
CA GLN A 79 -12.87 -1.10 -11.95
C GLN A 79 -12.23 -1.97 -10.88
N LEU A 80 -11.98 -1.40 -9.70
CA LEU A 80 -11.40 -2.11 -8.56
C LEU A 80 -12.30 -3.27 -8.11
N ARG A 81 -13.60 -3.02 -7.91
CA ARG A 81 -14.60 -4.05 -7.57
C ARG A 81 -14.69 -5.16 -8.63
N ASN A 82 -14.63 -4.80 -9.90
CA ASN A 82 -14.72 -5.78 -10.99
C ASN A 82 -13.47 -6.69 -11.03
N LYS A 83 -12.31 -6.16 -10.63
CA LYS A 83 -11.05 -6.91 -10.60
C LYS A 83 -10.91 -7.77 -9.34
N TYR A 84 -11.31 -7.25 -8.19
CA TYR A 84 -11.15 -7.89 -6.88
C TYR A 84 -12.52 -8.26 -6.31
N SER A 85 -12.86 -9.55 -6.40
CA SER A 85 -14.20 -10.06 -6.09
C SER A 85 -14.65 -9.81 -4.64
N ARG A 86 -13.72 -9.59 -3.71
CA ARG A 86 -14.02 -9.33 -2.30
C ARG A 86 -14.27 -7.85 -1.99
N ILE A 87 -14.05 -6.93 -2.93
CA ILE A 87 -14.30 -5.50 -2.74
C ILE A 87 -15.72 -5.16 -3.22
N GLU A 88 -16.73 -5.63 -2.49
CA GLU A 88 -18.12 -5.49 -2.96
C GLU A 88 -18.69 -4.07 -2.83
N ARG A 89 -18.23 -3.31 -1.83
CA ARG A 89 -18.79 -2.02 -1.39
C ARG A 89 -17.68 -1.09 -0.96
N LYS A 90 -17.94 0.22 -0.93
CA LYS A 90 -16.95 1.23 -0.54
C LYS A 90 -16.37 0.99 0.86
N THR A 91 -17.16 0.47 1.79
CA THR A 91 -16.68 0.12 3.15
C THR A 91 -15.56 -0.92 3.12
N HIS A 92 -15.58 -1.90 2.21
CA HIS A 92 -14.47 -2.85 2.05
C HIS A 92 -13.19 -2.14 1.58
N LEU A 93 -13.32 -1.18 0.66
CA LEU A 93 -12.18 -0.36 0.24
C LEU A 93 -11.63 0.49 1.40
N HIS A 94 -12.50 1.09 2.22
CA HIS A 94 -12.05 1.84 3.39
C HIS A 94 -11.27 0.95 4.37
N ILE A 95 -11.76 -0.27 4.62
CA ILE A 95 -11.07 -1.24 5.48
C ILE A 95 -9.72 -1.65 4.87
N ILE A 96 -9.67 -1.93 3.55
CA ILE A 96 -8.42 -2.22 2.85
C ILE A 96 -7.41 -1.07 2.99
N ASN A 97 -7.86 0.18 2.89
CA ASN A 97 -6.98 1.33 3.10
C ASN A 97 -6.42 1.35 4.53
N ILE A 98 -7.23 1.02 5.55
CA ILE A 98 -6.75 0.90 6.92
C ILE A 98 -5.76 -0.27 7.06
N ILE A 99 -6.06 -1.44 6.48
CA ILE A 99 -5.13 -2.58 6.46
C ILE A 99 -3.78 -2.20 5.87
N ILE A 100 -3.77 -1.51 4.73
CA ILE A 100 -2.54 -1.01 4.10
C ILE A 100 -1.85 0.00 5.03
N LEU A 101 -2.57 0.96 5.60
CA LEU A 101 -1.98 1.94 6.52
C LEU A 101 -1.36 1.30 7.76
N VAL A 102 -1.97 0.26 8.31
CA VAL A 102 -1.42 -0.53 9.43
C VAL A 102 -0.11 -1.20 9.00
N PHE A 103 -0.12 -1.90 7.86
CA PHE A 103 1.08 -2.52 7.33
C PHE A 103 2.19 -1.48 7.09
N LEU A 104 1.87 -0.35 6.46
CA LEU A 104 2.85 0.72 6.25
C LEU A 104 3.35 1.29 7.58
N ALA A 105 2.48 1.53 8.55
CA ALA A 105 2.88 2.07 9.85
C ALA A 105 3.84 1.14 10.60
N GLU A 106 3.65 -0.17 10.50
CA GLU A 106 4.55 -1.18 11.07
C GLU A 106 5.90 -1.22 10.32
N MET A 107 5.87 -1.21 8.99
CA MET A 107 7.11 -1.28 8.20
C MET A 107 7.93 0.02 8.25
N ASP A 108 7.28 1.17 8.50
CA ASP A 108 7.92 2.49 8.53
C ASP A 108 8.57 2.85 9.88
N GLN A 109 8.80 1.89 10.79
CA GLN A 109 9.27 2.19 12.15
C GLN A 109 10.77 2.54 12.21
N ASP A 110 11.57 2.16 11.22
CA ASP A 110 13.01 2.43 11.23
C ASP A 110 13.60 2.64 9.82
N GLU A 111 13.59 3.88 9.34
CA GLU A 111 14.08 4.28 8.01
C GLU A 111 15.53 3.83 7.71
N HIS A 112 16.33 3.60 8.76
CA HIS A 112 17.75 3.27 8.64
C HIS A 112 18.06 1.78 8.85
N HIS A 113 17.12 0.98 9.36
CA HIS A 113 17.38 -0.42 9.73
C HIS A 113 16.50 -1.43 8.99
N PHE A 114 15.87 -1.05 7.87
CA PHE A 114 15.18 -2.00 7.02
C PHE A 114 16.09 -3.15 6.62
N LYS A 115 15.62 -4.39 6.86
CA LYS A 115 16.30 -5.60 6.45
C LYS A 115 15.41 -6.35 5.47
N PRO A 116 15.66 -6.20 4.14
CA PRO A 116 14.95 -6.94 3.12
C PRO A 116 14.91 -8.44 3.45
N GLY A 117 13.70 -9.03 3.41
CA GLY A 117 13.49 -10.45 3.68
C GLY A 117 13.47 -10.84 5.16
N GLN A 118 13.74 -9.92 6.10
CA GLN A 118 13.54 -10.17 7.54
C GLN A 118 12.26 -9.49 8.04
N ASP A 119 12.08 -8.21 7.70
CA ASP A 119 10.90 -7.46 8.09
C ASP A 119 9.68 -8.02 7.38
N SER A 120 8.63 -8.31 8.14
CA SER A 120 7.40 -8.93 7.62
C SER A 120 6.29 -8.94 8.65
N MET A 121 5.05 -9.05 8.18
CA MET A 121 3.89 -9.28 9.03
C MET A 121 3.15 -10.55 8.61
N SER A 122 2.70 -11.35 9.57
CA SER A 122 1.74 -12.42 9.30
C SER A 122 0.33 -11.87 9.11
N TYR A 123 -0.53 -12.64 8.45
CA TYR A 123 -1.94 -12.27 8.31
C TYR A 123 -2.65 -12.10 9.67
N ILE A 124 -2.30 -12.91 10.67
CA ILE A 124 -2.84 -12.79 12.03
C ILE A 124 -2.39 -11.49 12.68
N GLN A 125 -1.11 -11.13 12.58
CA GLN A 125 -0.61 -9.89 13.17
C GLN A 125 -1.38 -8.69 12.60
N ILE A 126 -1.56 -8.62 11.28
CA ILE A 126 -2.35 -7.56 10.64
C ILE A 126 -3.80 -7.60 11.13
N SER A 127 -4.43 -8.77 11.19
CA SER A 127 -5.83 -8.91 11.63
C SER A 127 -6.04 -8.49 13.08
N ASP A 128 -5.14 -8.88 13.97
CA ASP A 128 -5.18 -8.55 15.41
C ASP A 128 -4.99 -7.04 15.62
N GLN A 129 -4.01 -6.42 14.94
CA GLN A 129 -3.79 -4.98 14.99
C GLN A 129 -4.99 -4.20 14.44
N VAL A 130 -5.52 -4.57 13.27
CA VAL A 130 -6.71 -3.91 12.68
C VAL A 130 -7.93 -4.06 13.60
N SER A 131 -8.13 -5.23 14.20
CA SER A 131 -9.22 -5.45 15.16
C SER A 131 -9.10 -4.56 16.39
N SER A 132 -7.88 -4.45 16.94
CA SER A 132 -7.59 -3.60 18.10
C SER A 132 -7.82 -2.12 17.79
N LEU A 133 -7.38 -1.66 16.61
CA LEU A 133 -7.62 -0.30 16.14
C LEU A 133 -9.10 0.00 16.00
N PHE A 134 -9.87 -0.84 15.29
CA PHE A 134 -11.29 -0.60 15.13
C PHE A 134 -12.04 -0.61 16.45
N GLN A 135 -11.67 -1.48 17.39
CA GLN A 135 -12.28 -1.49 18.72
C GLN A 135 -12.00 -0.18 19.48
N ALA A 136 -10.73 0.22 19.57
CA ALA A 136 -10.34 1.46 20.25
C ALA A 136 -10.93 2.71 19.58
N TRP A 137 -10.92 2.76 18.25
CA TRP A 137 -11.49 3.87 17.49
C TRP A 137 -13.00 3.94 17.64
N MET A 138 -13.69 2.80 17.74
CA MET A 138 -15.13 2.77 18.03
C MET A 138 -15.43 3.28 19.44
N GLU A 139 -14.61 2.94 20.44
CA GLU A 139 -14.72 3.45 21.82
C GLU A 139 -14.51 4.98 21.88
N MET A 140 -13.56 5.50 21.10
CA MET A 140 -13.33 6.94 20.97
C MET A 140 -14.42 7.68 20.18
N ASP A 141 -15.24 6.97 19.39
CA ASP A 141 -16.23 7.56 18.48
C ASP A 141 -17.66 7.63 19.05
N SER A 142 -17.80 7.71 20.37
CA SER A 142 -19.10 7.71 21.09
C SER A 142 -20.17 8.66 20.52
N GLU A 143 -19.78 9.82 20.01
CA GLU A 143 -20.66 10.81 19.37
C GLU A 143 -20.30 11.12 17.89
N GLY A 144 -19.56 10.22 17.22
CA GLY A 144 -19.10 10.46 15.85
C GLY A 144 -18.04 11.56 15.73
N GLY A 145 -17.50 12.06 16.85
CA GLY A 145 -16.50 13.13 16.88
C GLY A 145 -15.18 12.68 16.24
N PHE A 146 -14.73 11.48 16.60
CA PHE A 146 -13.50 10.89 16.08
C PHE A 146 -13.62 10.62 14.57
N SER A 147 -14.72 10.01 14.14
CA SER A 147 -15.04 9.76 12.73
C SER A 147 -15.03 11.06 11.90
N ARG A 148 -15.60 12.15 12.43
CA ARG A 148 -15.58 13.46 11.75
C ARG A 148 -14.19 14.09 11.69
N GLN A 149 -13.46 14.08 12.82
CA GLN A 149 -12.10 14.63 12.90
C GLN A 149 -11.16 13.91 11.92
N TRP A 150 -11.20 12.59 11.92
CA TRP A 150 -10.31 11.76 11.11
C TRP A 150 -10.89 11.45 9.73
N ARG A 151 -12.09 11.91 9.40
CA ARG A 151 -12.78 11.61 8.12
C ARG A 151 -12.80 10.11 7.80
N LEU A 152 -13.06 9.31 8.83
CA LEU A 152 -13.17 7.86 8.76
C LEU A 152 -14.61 7.46 9.08
N ASP A 153 -15.12 6.44 8.38
CA ASP A 153 -16.43 5.86 8.68
C ASP A 153 -16.25 4.66 9.63
N ILE A 154 -15.83 4.96 10.87
CA ILE A 154 -15.42 3.93 11.85
C ILE A 154 -16.56 2.98 12.14
N GLN A 155 -17.78 3.49 12.33
CA GLN A 155 -18.94 2.67 12.65
C GLN A 155 -19.25 1.65 11.54
N ALA A 156 -19.23 2.07 10.27
CA ALA A 156 -19.47 1.14 9.17
C ALA A 156 -18.32 0.14 9.02
N MET A 157 -17.07 0.59 9.15
CA MET A 157 -15.90 -0.28 9.05
C MET A 157 -15.86 -1.33 10.16
N HIS A 158 -16.08 -0.92 11.42
CA HIS A 158 -16.13 -1.82 12.58
C HIS A 158 -17.23 -2.87 12.40
N LYS A 159 -18.45 -2.45 12.05
CA LYS A 159 -19.59 -3.36 11.80
C LYS A 159 -19.27 -4.41 10.75
N VAL A 160 -18.70 -4.01 9.62
CA VAL A 160 -18.30 -4.97 8.57
C VAL A 160 -17.19 -5.88 9.08
N TRP A 161 -16.14 -5.34 9.68
CA TRP A 161 -15.00 -6.10 10.18
C TRP A 161 -15.36 -7.16 11.23
N THR A 162 -16.25 -6.83 12.16
CA THR A 162 -16.74 -7.77 13.19
C THR A 162 -17.65 -8.84 12.61
N SER A 163 -18.31 -8.58 11.48
CA SER A 163 -19.15 -9.56 10.79
C SER A 163 -18.34 -10.58 9.97
N LEU A 164 -17.07 -10.27 9.64
CA LEU A 164 -16.20 -11.17 8.91
C LEU A 164 -15.68 -12.28 9.83
N TYR A 165 -15.67 -13.50 9.30
CA TYR A 165 -15.09 -14.66 9.96
C TYR A 165 -13.59 -14.45 10.20
N MET A 166 -13.15 -14.81 11.40
CA MET A 166 -11.75 -14.82 11.80
C MET A 166 -11.33 -16.26 12.07
N GLN A 167 -10.29 -16.72 11.37
CA GLN A 167 -9.66 -18.00 11.69
C GLN A 167 -8.91 -17.87 13.03
N THR A 168 -9.04 -18.88 13.88
CA THR A 168 -8.27 -18.95 15.13
C THR A 168 -6.83 -19.39 14.84
N LYS A 169 -5.88 -19.04 15.72
CA LYS A 169 -4.48 -19.50 15.63
C LYS A 169 -4.36 -21.03 15.49
N SER A 170 -5.24 -21.78 16.15
CA SER A 170 -5.33 -23.25 16.04
C SER A 170 -5.83 -23.76 14.69
N GLN A 171 -6.51 -22.94 13.89
CA GLN A 171 -7.01 -23.30 12.56
C GLN A 171 -5.98 -23.02 11.46
N GLU A 172 -4.89 -22.30 11.75
CA GLU A 172 -3.79 -22.08 10.82
C GLU A 172 -2.77 -23.21 10.78
N GLU A 173 -2.70 -24.06 11.81
CA GLU A 173 -1.89 -25.29 11.76
C GLU A 173 -2.46 -26.30 10.76
N ALA A 174 -3.73 -26.14 10.36
CA ALA A 174 -4.28 -26.80 9.18
C ALA A 174 -3.80 -26.09 7.91
N ASP A 175 -3.43 -26.88 6.89
CA ASP A 175 -2.69 -26.49 5.68
C ASP A 175 -3.16 -25.26 4.87
N SER A 176 -4.31 -24.63 5.16
CA SER A 176 -4.82 -23.51 4.36
C SER A 176 -5.42 -22.35 5.17
N LEU A 177 -4.96 -21.13 4.85
CA LEU A 177 -5.64 -19.89 5.22
C LEU A 177 -6.96 -19.81 4.46
N SER A 178 -8.08 -19.65 5.16
CA SER A 178 -9.38 -19.39 4.56
C SER A 178 -9.38 -17.96 4.05
N ARG A 179 -9.20 -17.82 2.74
CA ARG A 179 -9.32 -16.56 2.01
C ARG A 179 -10.71 -16.36 1.44
N GLY A 180 -11.74 -16.95 2.04
CA GLY A 180 -13.12 -16.78 1.59
C GLY A 180 -13.55 -15.31 1.62
N ALA A 181 -14.50 -14.93 0.76
CA ALA A 181 -14.99 -13.56 0.67
C ALA A 181 -15.57 -13.01 2.00
N GLY A 182 -16.03 -13.90 2.89
CA GLY A 182 -16.52 -13.56 4.22
C GLY A 182 -15.47 -13.60 5.34
N SER A 183 -14.16 -13.54 5.03
CA SER A 183 -13.09 -13.66 6.03
C SER A 183 -12.21 -12.41 6.12
N ARG A 184 -11.70 -12.11 7.33
CA ARG A 184 -10.73 -11.03 7.56
C ARG A 184 -9.44 -11.25 6.76
N ILE A 185 -8.95 -12.50 6.76
CA ILE A 185 -7.75 -12.92 6.02
C ILE A 185 -7.93 -12.70 4.51
N GLY A 186 -9.11 -13.02 3.97
CA GLY A 186 -9.45 -12.76 2.58
C GLY A 186 -9.37 -11.27 2.23
N LEU A 187 -9.88 -10.39 3.10
CA LEU A 187 -9.83 -8.95 2.87
C LEU A 187 -8.41 -8.37 3.00
N ILE A 188 -7.62 -8.88 3.96
CA ILE A 188 -6.18 -8.55 4.07
C ILE A 188 -5.44 -8.96 2.80
N HIS A 189 -5.68 -10.18 2.31
CA HIS A 189 -5.03 -10.68 1.10
C HIS A 189 -5.28 -9.79 -0.10
N GLU A 190 -6.49 -9.26 -0.26
CA GLU A 190 -6.81 -8.34 -1.36
C GLU A 190 -6.09 -7.02 -1.24
N GLY A 191 -6.05 -6.44 -0.02
CA GLY A 191 -5.27 -5.23 0.22
C GLY A 191 -3.78 -5.41 -0.09
N MET A 192 -3.24 -6.57 0.27
CA MET A 192 -1.83 -6.89 0.00
C MET A 192 -1.58 -7.22 -1.47
N LYS A 193 -2.54 -7.82 -2.19
CA LYS A 193 -2.47 -8.05 -3.64
C LYS A 193 -2.36 -6.74 -4.42
N LEU A 194 -3.03 -5.67 -3.98
CA LEU A 194 -2.87 -4.34 -4.59
C LEU A 194 -1.41 -3.85 -4.53
N LEU A 195 -0.73 -4.11 -3.42
CA LEU A 195 0.68 -3.75 -3.25
C LEU A 195 1.61 -4.71 -4.02
N GLU A 196 1.28 -6.01 -4.07
CA GLU A 196 2.07 -7.03 -4.76
C GLU A 196 2.10 -6.80 -6.28
N GLU A 197 0.95 -6.47 -6.87
CA GLU A 197 0.85 -6.15 -8.30
C GLU A 197 1.61 -4.90 -8.70
N GLU A 198 1.84 -4.00 -7.75
CA GLU A 198 2.70 -2.82 -7.91
C GLU A 198 4.16 -3.10 -7.56
N HIS A 199 4.52 -4.36 -7.31
CA HIS A 199 5.85 -4.85 -6.93
C HIS A 199 6.38 -4.21 -5.64
N LEU A 200 5.50 -3.87 -4.70
CA LEU A 200 5.87 -3.24 -3.43
C LEU A 200 6.01 -4.25 -2.29
N VAL A 201 5.31 -5.38 -2.39
CA VAL A 201 5.40 -6.47 -1.41
C VAL A 201 5.57 -7.81 -2.11
N PHE A 202 5.93 -8.81 -1.32
CA PHE A 202 5.90 -10.22 -1.67
C PHE A 202 5.03 -10.96 -0.66
N ILE A 203 4.03 -11.70 -1.15
CA ILE A 203 3.17 -12.54 -0.32
C ILE A 203 3.75 -13.96 -0.33
N SER A 204 4.30 -14.40 0.80
CA SER A 204 4.75 -15.78 1.00
C SER A 204 3.58 -16.64 1.43
N GLU A 205 3.11 -17.49 0.51
CA GLU A 205 2.04 -18.47 0.76
C GLU A 205 2.45 -19.49 1.83
N ASN A 206 3.70 -19.96 1.75
CA ASN A 206 4.24 -20.98 2.66
C ASN A 206 4.40 -20.44 4.08
N GLU A 207 4.94 -19.22 4.22
CA GLU A 207 5.16 -18.61 5.53
C GLU A 207 3.94 -17.89 6.07
N LYS A 208 2.91 -17.70 5.23
CA LYS A 208 1.69 -16.94 5.57
C LYS A 208 2.03 -15.51 6.03
N ARG A 209 3.01 -14.91 5.34
CA ARG A 209 3.60 -13.61 5.69
C ARG A 209 3.69 -12.69 4.46
N ILE A 210 3.65 -11.40 4.73
CA ILE A 210 3.84 -10.34 3.75
C ILE A 210 5.17 -9.66 4.05
N PHE A 211 6.04 -9.62 3.04
CA PHE A 211 7.36 -9.03 3.08
C PHE A 211 7.35 -7.74 2.26
N PRO A 212 7.72 -6.58 2.81
CA PRO A 212 7.92 -5.37 2.03
C PRO A 212 9.16 -5.54 1.15
N ARG A 213 9.12 -4.94 -0.03
CA ARG A 213 10.27 -4.83 -0.93
C ARG A 213 10.89 -3.45 -0.80
N GLU A 214 12.14 -3.31 -1.25
CA GLU A 214 12.83 -2.01 -1.24
C GLU A 214 12.05 -0.92 -2.00
N GLU A 215 11.37 -1.28 -3.08
CA GLU A 215 10.52 -0.39 -3.88
C GLU A 215 9.43 0.29 -3.05
N LEU A 216 8.91 -0.40 -2.03
CA LEU A 216 7.92 0.18 -1.13
C LEU A 216 8.51 1.34 -0.34
N TYR A 217 9.70 1.16 0.23
CA TYR A 217 10.38 2.18 1.02
C TYR A 217 10.80 3.38 0.18
N GLU A 218 11.29 3.12 -1.03
CA GLU A 218 11.60 4.18 -2.00
C GLU A 218 10.35 5.03 -2.28
N ARG A 219 9.19 4.39 -2.49
CA ARG A 219 7.93 5.10 -2.69
C ARG A 219 7.46 5.81 -1.42
N MET A 220 7.58 5.20 -0.24
CA MET A 220 7.16 5.81 1.02
C MET A 220 7.95 7.07 1.33
N ARG A 221 9.27 7.02 1.13
CA ARG A 221 10.16 8.18 1.29
C ARG A 221 9.76 9.33 0.39
N TYR A 222 9.48 9.03 -0.87
CA TYR A 222 9.11 10.06 -1.84
C TYR A 222 7.67 10.57 -1.67
N LEU A 223 6.73 9.72 -1.24
CA LEU A 223 5.30 10.01 -1.29
C LEU A 223 4.69 10.45 0.02
N TYR A 224 5.19 9.94 1.15
CA TYR A 224 4.47 9.98 2.41
C TYR A 224 5.26 10.64 3.54
N HIS A 225 6.59 10.58 3.52
CA HIS A 225 7.43 11.16 4.59
C HIS A 225 7.36 12.68 4.69
N ASP A 226 6.83 13.39 3.69
CA ASP A 226 6.56 14.84 3.77
C ASP A 226 5.07 15.18 3.84
N VAL A 227 4.19 14.18 3.97
CA VAL A 227 2.75 14.37 4.02
C VAL A 227 2.26 14.32 5.46
N ASP A 228 1.88 15.49 6.01
CA ASP A 228 1.39 15.63 7.40
C ASP A 228 0.28 14.64 7.72
N ARG A 229 -0.67 14.47 6.79
CA ARG A 229 -1.80 13.57 6.98
C ARG A 229 -1.37 12.12 7.20
N TYR A 230 -0.33 11.67 6.50
CA TYR A 230 0.22 10.33 6.69
C TYR A 230 0.89 10.21 8.06
N LYS A 231 1.73 11.18 8.42
CA LYS A 231 2.39 11.23 9.74
C LYS A 231 1.39 11.19 10.90
N GLU A 232 0.33 11.97 10.81
CA GLU A 232 -0.75 12.01 11.80
C GLU A 232 -1.45 10.65 11.96
N LEU A 233 -1.81 10.00 10.85
CA LEU A 233 -2.47 8.69 10.86
C LEU A 233 -1.54 7.58 11.35
N LYS A 234 -0.27 7.58 10.92
CA LYS A 234 0.75 6.66 11.41
C LYS A 234 0.94 6.80 12.92
N ALA A 235 1.06 8.03 13.42
CA ALA A 235 1.19 8.30 14.84
C ALA A 235 -0.06 7.89 15.64
N LEU A 236 -1.26 8.11 15.09
CA LEU A 236 -2.51 7.66 15.68
C LEU A 236 -2.54 6.13 15.82
N ILE A 237 -2.22 5.41 14.74
CA ILE A 237 -2.15 3.94 14.72
C ILE A 237 -1.15 3.45 15.78
N GLY A 238 0.07 3.99 15.76
CA GLY A 238 1.13 3.59 16.70
C GLY A 238 0.71 3.78 18.16
N ARG A 239 0.19 4.95 18.52
CA ARG A 239 -0.28 5.22 19.90
C ARG A 239 -1.38 4.24 20.32
N THR A 240 -2.38 4.04 19.46
CA THR A 240 -3.51 3.14 19.79
C THR A 240 -3.04 1.69 19.99
N LEU A 241 -2.09 1.20 19.18
CA LEU A 241 -1.56 -0.16 19.33
C LEU A 241 -0.71 -0.31 20.59
N THR A 242 0.18 0.65 20.89
CA THR A 242 0.99 0.64 22.12
C THR A 242 0.15 0.70 23.39
N GLU A 243 -0.91 1.52 23.41
CA GLU A 243 -1.85 1.60 24.54
C GLU A 243 -2.54 0.25 24.78
N LYS A 244 -2.98 -0.44 23.72
CA LYS A 244 -3.65 -1.75 23.84
C LYS A 244 -2.70 -2.87 24.26
N GLU A 245 -1.44 -2.84 23.84
CA GLU A 245 -0.42 -3.76 24.34
C GLU A 245 -0.17 -3.56 25.84
N GLY A 246 -0.09 -2.29 26.28
CA GLY A 246 0.05 -1.95 27.70
C GLY A 246 -1.13 -2.41 28.56
N GLU A 247 -2.37 -2.24 28.09
CA GLU A 247 -3.59 -2.74 28.75
C GLU A 247 -3.58 -4.28 28.88
N ALA A 248 -3.16 -4.99 27.83
CA ALA A 248 -3.07 -6.45 27.85
C ALA A 248 -2.00 -6.96 28.84
N HIS A 249 -0.86 -6.27 28.94
CA HIS A 249 0.19 -6.62 29.89
C HIS A 249 -0.15 -6.29 31.35
N ALA A 250 -0.97 -5.26 31.61
CA ALA A 250 -1.41 -4.90 32.95
C ALA A 250 -2.55 -5.80 33.50
N ALA A 251 -3.23 -6.54 32.62
CA ALA A 251 -4.33 -7.44 32.97
C ALA A 251 -3.89 -8.89 33.29
N HIS A 252 -2.59 -9.19 33.20
CA HIS A 252 -1.97 -10.47 33.49
C HIS A 252 -1.04 -10.38 34.71
#